data_AF-A0A1R1XP65-F1
#
_entry.id   AF-A0A1R1XP65-F1
#
_cell.length_a   1.000
_cell.length_b   1.000
_cell.length_c   1.000
_cell.angle_alpha   90.00
_cell.angle_beta   90.00
_cell.angle_gamma   90.00
#
_symmetry.space_group_name_H-M   'P 1'
#
loop_
_entity.id
_entity.type
_entity.pdbx_description
1 polymer ?
#
loop_
_entity_poly.entity_id
_entity_poly.type
_entity_poly.pdbx_seq_one_letter_code
_entity_poly.pdbx_strand_id
1 'polypeptide(L)'
;MTAAFLTQKCVVGDKTIKFEIWDTAGQERFHSLAPMYYRNAQAAIVVYDVTRRSSLDKAKSWVKELQRQASTNIVIAFVGNKVDLVNGEASIPQETSDDSQNILSEDDDGSETSKFHREVSYEEAEAYSKEAGLIFFETSAKSNLNVELVFNEVAKTLPLDQILANQQVLRGNQMNTGSVNVSNLSDSNFLFGRQSNNGDSNSGCAC
;
A
#
# COMPACT_ATOMS: atom_id res chain seq x y z
N MET A 1 8.12 16.87 0.29
CA MET A 1 7.12 15.83 0.00
C MET A 1 7.70 14.53 0.51
N THR A 2 7.11 13.93 1.54
CA THR A 2 7.62 12.70 2.15
C THR A 2 6.70 11.57 1.76
N ALA A 3 7.09 10.76 0.76
CA ALA A 3 6.52 9.43 0.63
C ALA A 3 7.05 8.59 1.80
N ALA A 4 6.18 7.87 2.51
CA ALA A 4 6.64 6.98 3.56
C ALA A 4 7.13 5.67 2.92
N PHE A 5 8.31 5.22 3.33
CA PHE A 5 8.89 3.95 2.87
C PHE A 5 8.81 2.93 4.00
N LEU A 6 8.17 1.80 3.75
CA LEU A 6 8.07 0.68 4.67
C LEU A 6 8.56 -0.59 3.99
N THR A 7 9.27 -1.44 4.73
CA THR A 7 9.61 -2.80 4.29
C THR A 7 8.78 -3.81 5.07
N GLN A 8 8.07 -4.68 4.36
CA GLN A 8 7.37 -5.82 4.95
C GLN A 8 7.83 -7.11 4.31
N LYS A 9 8.17 -8.13 5.11
CA LYS A 9 8.49 -9.47 4.61
C LYS A 9 7.26 -10.36 4.73
N CYS A 10 6.98 -11.14 3.70
CA CYS A 10 6.02 -12.23 3.76
C CYS A 10 6.65 -13.51 3.20
N VAL A 11 6.16 -14.67 3.65
CA VAL A 11 6.58 -15.97 3.15
C VAL A 11 5.40 -16.55 2.38
N VAL A 12 5.61 -16.86 1.09
CA VAL A 12 4.61 -17.47 0.23
C VAL A 12 5.21 -18.75 -0.34
N GLY A 13 4.72 -19.89 0.14
CA GLY A 13 5.30 -21.20 -0.18
C GLY A 13 6.73 -21.32 0.37
N ASP A 14 7.68 -21.53 -0.52
CA ASP A 14 9.12 -21.62 -0.25
C ASP A 14 9.87 -20.30 -0.49
N LYS A 15 9.17 -19.24 -0.94
CA LYS A 15 9.77 -17.95 -1.29
C LYS A 15 9.52 -16.93 -0.19
N THR A 16 10.57 -16.19 0.18
CA THR A 16 10.46 -15.00 1.05
C THR A 16 10.45 -13.76 0.18
N ILE A 17 9.37 -12.99 0.24
CA ILE A 17 9.18 -11.78 -0.53
C ILE A 17 9.36 -10.59 0.40
N LYS A 18 10.20 -9.64 -0.01
CA LYS A 18 10.38 -8.37 0.69
C LYS A 18 9.62 -7.30 -0.10
N PHE A 19 8.50 -6.84 0.42
CA PHE A 19 7.78 -5.69 -0.10
C PHE A 19 8.49 -4.40 0.25
N GLU A 20 8.60 -3.52 -0.73
CA GLU A 20 9.07 -2.15 -0.59
C GLU A 20 7.87 -1.24 -0.87
N ILE A 21 7.23 -0.80 0.20
CA ILE A 21 5.94 -0.12 0.17
C ILE A 21 6.20 1.38 0.16
N TRP A 22 5.66 2.04 -0.86
CA TRP A 22 5.71 3.49 -1.03
C TRP A 22 4.33 4.06 -0.77
N ASP A 23 4.14 4.69 0.39
CA ASP A 23 2.92 5.43 0.67
C ASP A 23 3.00 6.80 0.00
N THR A 24 2.04 7.08 -0.87
CA THR A 24 1.97 8.33 -1.63
C THR A 24 0.84 9.16 -1.05
N ALA A 25 1.13 10.39 -0.63
CA ALA A 25 0.11 11.27 -0.09
C ALA A 25 -1.01 11.48 -1.14
N GLY A 26 -2.21 10.97 -0.85
CA GLY A 26 -3.38 10.97 -1.73
C GLY A 26 -4.02 12.33 -2.01
N GLN A 27 -3.26 13.42 -1.93
CA GLN A 27 -3.72 14.72 -2.43
C GLN A 27 -3.61 14.73 -3.96
N GLU A 28 -4.75 14.96 -4.60
CA GLU A 28 -4.88 15.17 -6.04
C GLU A 28 -3.95 16.26 -6.60
N ARG A 29 -3.49 17.19 -5.74
CA ARG A 29 -2.47 18.21 -6.08
C ARG A 29 -1.10 17.63 -6.43
N PHE A 30 -0.83 16.36 -6.13
CA PHE A 30 0.44 15.69 -6.42
C PHE A 30 0.33 14.62 -7.52
N HIS A 31 -0.77 14.64 -8.28
CA HIS A 31 -0.99 13.72 -9.41
C HIS A 31 0.16 13.76 -10.45
N SER A 32 0.85 14.89 -10.57
CA SER A 32 2.04 15.04 -11.44
C SER A 32 3.26 14.22 -11.01
N LEU A 33 3.34 13.80 -9.74
CA LEU A 33 4.43 12.95 -9.22
C LEU A 33 4.07 11.47 -9.19
N ALA A 34 2.80 11.13 -9.44
CA ALA A 34 2.33 9.76 -9.42
C ALA A 34 3.10 8.84 -10.40
N PRO A 35 3.43 9.28 -11.64
CA PRO A 35 4.23 8.45 -12.57
C PRO A 35 5.58 8.01 -12.04
N MET A 36 6.18 8.76 -11.11
CA MET A 36 7.45 8.35 -10.51
C MET A 36 7.30 7.20 -9.51
N TYR A 37 6.15 7.05 -8.85
CA TYR A 37 5.97 6.08 -7.77
C TYR A 37 5.54 4.69 -8.23
N TYR A 38 4.81 4.59 -9.35
CA TYR A 38 4.46 3.29 -9.94
C TYR A 38 5.42 2.86 -11.07
N ARG A 39 6.42 3.68 -11.40
CA ARG A 39 7.47 3.28 -12.35
C ARG A 39 8.26 2.10 -11.78
N ASN A 40 8.28 1.00 -12.53
CA ASN A 40 8.87 -0.28 -12.11
C ASN A 40 8.19 -0.91 -10.88
N ALA A 41 7.01 -0.46 -10.47
CA ALA A 41 6.23 -1.16 -9.46
C ALA A 41 5.67 -2.46 -10.04
N GLN A 42 5.83 -3.56 -9.31
CA GLN A 42 5.29 -4.86 -9.72
C GLN A 42 3.82 -5.01 -9.31
N ALA A 43 3.39 -4.28 -8.28
CA ALA A 43 2.01 -4.24 -7.83
C ALA A 43 1.60 -2.84 -7.36
N ALA A 44 0.31 -2.56 -7.39
CA ALA A 44 -0.31 -1.37 -6.82
C ALA A 44 -1.55 -1.75 -5.99
N ILE A 45 -1.70 -1.14 -4.82
CA ILE A 45 -2.89 -1.27 -4.00
C ILE A 45 -3.65 0.07 -4.06
N VAL A 46 -4.81 0.06 -4.71
CA VAL A 46 -5.68 1.23 -4.83
C VAL A 46 -6.77 1.13 -3.78
N VAL A 47 -6.77 2.06 -2.83
CA VAL A 47 -7.64 2.04 -1.67
C VAL A 47 -8.72 3.11 -1.78
N TYR A 48 -9.97 2.76 -1.49
CA TYR A 48 -11.08 3.70 -1.29
C TYR A 48 -11.72 3.50 0.09
N ASP A 49 -12.59 4.42 0.48
CA ASP A 49 -13.30 4.42 1.76
C ASP A 49 -14.76 4.01 1.52
N VAL A 50 -15.21 2.92 2.17
CA VAL A 50 -16.58 2.38 1.96
C VAL A 50 -17.70 3.34 2.41
N THR A 51 -17.35 4.32 3.26
CA THR A 51 -18.27 5.36 3.74
C THR A 51 -18.32 6.58 2.83
N ARG A 52 -17.51 6.65 1.77
CA ARG A 52 -17.43 7.83 0.89
C ARG A 52 -17.40 7.44 -0.58
N ARG A 53 -18.53 7.61 -1.27
CA ARG A 53 -18.69 7.36 -2.71
C ARG A 53 -17.66 8.07 -3.57
N SER A 54 -17.39 9.35 -3.28
CA SER A 54 -16.41 10.14 -4.03
C SER A 54 -14.99 9.54 -4.02
N SER A 55 -14.64 8.79 -2.98
CA SER A 55 -13.34 8.10 -2.91
C SER A 55 -13.25 6.91 -3.87
N LEU A 56 -14.37 6.21 -4.10
CA LEU A 56 -14.47 5.14 -5.09
C LEU A 56 -14.28 5.69 -6.50
N ASP A 57 -14.92 6.80 -6.84
CA ASP A 57 -14.80 7.40 -8.17
C ASP A 57 -13.34 7.82 -8.47
N LYS A 58 -12.67 8.39 -7.47
CA LYS A 58 -11.22 8.69 -7.57
C LYS A 58 -10.40 7.41 -7.72
N ALA A 59 -10.70 6.37 -6.97
CA ALA A 59 -10.01 5.08 -7.07
C ALA A 59 -10.18 4.44 -8.46
N LYS A 60 -11.38 4.50 -9.06
CA LYS A 60 -11.64 4.05 -10.44
C LYS A 60 -10.79 4.83 -11.45
N SER A 61 -10.65 6.14 -11.27
CA SER A 61 -9.74 6.97 -12.09
C SER A 61 -8.27 6.57 -11.94
N TRP A 62 -7.83 6.27 -10.71
CA TRP A 62 -6.47 5.76 -10.46
C TRP A 62 -6.20 4.41 -11.11
N VAL A 63 -7.17 3.49 -11.09
CA VAL A 63 -7.04 2.21 -11.80
C VAL A 63 -6.83 2.43 -13.29
N LYS A 64 -7.65 3.28 -13.93
CA LYS A 64 -7.51 3.62 -15.35
C LYS A 64 -6.16 4.27 -15.66
N GLU A 65 -5.66 5.08 -14.74
CA GLU A 65 -4.34 5.70 -14.83
C GLU A 65 -3.22 4.66 -14.82
N LEU A 66 -3.24 3.77 -13.84
CA LEU A 66 -2.27 2.68 -13.71
C LEU A 66 -2.31 1.76 -14.92
N GLN A 67 -3.49 1.38 -15.40
CA GLN A 67 -3.63 0.55 -16.60
C GLN A 67 -3.07 1.22 -17.86
N ARG A 68 -3.09 2.56 -17.95
CA ARG A 68 -2.61 3.30 -19.11
C ARG A 68 -1.11 3.59 -19.07
N GLN A 69 -0.58 3.92 -17.90
CA GLN A 69 0.79 4.45 -17.75
C GLN A 69 1.77 3.48 -17.09
N ALA A 70 1.29 2.52 -16.29
CA ALA A 70 2.17 1.57 -15.62
C ALA A 70 2.60 0.43 -16.55
N SER A 71 3.49 -0.42 -16.05
CA SER A 71 3.95 -1.60 -16.79
C SER A 71 2.78 -2.57 -17.05
N THR A 72 2.76 -3.19 -18.23
CA THR A 72 1.67 -4.11 -18.66
C THR A 72 1.41 -5.26 -17.68
N ASN A 73 2.41 -5.65 -16.88
CA ASN A 73 2.33 -6.76 -15.94
C ASN A 73 2.14 -6.32 -14.48
N ILE A 74 1.69 -5.08 -14.23
CA ILE A 74 1.43 -4.63 -12.87
C ILE A 74 0.20 -5.36 -12.30
N VAL A 75 0.35 -5.95 -11.12
CA VAL A 75 -0.77 -6.54 -10.37
C VAL A 75 -1.48 -5.43 -9.61
N ILE A 76 -2.78 -5.23 -9.85
CA ILE A 76 -3.55 -4.18 -9.17
C ILE A 76 -4.54 -4.83 -8.20
N ALA A 77 -4.46 -4.44 -6.93
CA ALA A 77 -5.45 -4.76 -5.92
C ALA A 77 -6.33 -3.53 -5.64
N PHE A 78 -7.63 -3.71 -5.72
CA PHE A 78 -8.66 -2.72 -5.42
C PHE A 78 -9.25 -3.01 -4.04
N VAL A 79 -9.10 -2.07 -3.11
CA VAL A 79 -9.37 -2.31 -1.69
C VAL A 79 -10.37 -1.31 -1.14
N GLY A 80 -11.50 -1.80 -0.63
CA GLY A 80 -12.39 -1.01 0.22
C GLY A 80 -11.85 -0.97 1.64
N ASN A 81 -11.66 0.20 2.21
CA ASN A 81 -11.15 0.38 3.57
C ASN A 81 -12.21 1.00 4.48
N LYS A 82 -11.97 0.92 5.80
CA LYS A 82 -12.82 1.42 6.89
C LYS A 82 -14.13 0.65 7.07
N VAL A 83 -14.09 -0.66 6.83
CA VAL A 83 -15.29 -1.48 7.06
C VAL A 83 -15.74 -1.51 8.52
N ASP A 84 -14.86 -1.21 9.47
CA ASP A 84 -15.20 -1.05 10.89
C ASP A 84 -16.26 0.03 11.15
N LEU A 85 -16.38 1.02 10.27
CA LEU A 85 -17.37 2.09 10.41
C LEU A 85 -18.79 1.65 10.01
N VAL A 86 -18.91 0.61 9.18
CA VAL A 86 -20.18 0.17 8.58
C VAL A 86 -20.61 -1.20 9.07
N ASN A 87 -19.66 -2.10 9.33
CA ASN A 87 -19.87 -3.37 9.98
C ASN A 87 -19.84 -3.08 11.48
N GLY A 88 -20.98 -2.65 12.02
CA GLY A 88 -21.08 -2.12 13.38
C GLY A 88 -20.30 -2.96 14.38
N GLU A 89 -19.18 -2.41 14.87
CA GLU A 89 -18.60 -2.85 16.12
C GLU A 89 -19.60 -2.47 17.21
N ALA A 90 -20.57 -3.37 17.43
CA ALA A 90 -21.16 -3.55 18.73
C ALA A 90 -20.03 -4.01 19.66
N SER A 91 -19.25 -3.06 20.17
CA SER A 91 -18.53 -3.27 21.42
C SER A 91 -19.59 -3.69 22.44
N ILE A 92 -19.55 -4.96 22.79
CA ILE A 92 -20.32 -5.59 23.87
C ILE A 92 -20.37 -4.61 25.06
N PRO A 93 -21.55 -4.17 25.52
CA PRO A 93 -21.65 -3.51 26.82
C PRO A 93 -21.11 -4.49 27.85
N GLN A 94 -20.05 -4.11 28.56
CA GLN A 94 -19.59 -4.85 29.72
C GLN A 94 -20.77 -4.94 30.68
N GLU A 95 -21.36 -6.13 30.80
CA GLU A 95 -22.29 -6.45 31.87
C GLU A 95 -21.54 -6.29 33.19
N THR A 96 -21.83 -5.21 33.91
CA THR A 96 -21.77 -5.22 35.37
C THR A 96 -23.17 -4.87 35.84
N SER A 97 -23.93 -5.91 36.15
CA SER A 97 -25.03 -5.89 37.11
C SER A 97 -24.61 -5.08 38.34
N ASP A 98 -25.30 -3.98 38.62
CA ASP A 98 -26.08 -3.90 39.85
C ASP A 98 -27.05 -2.71 39.81
N ASP A 99 -28.23 -3.00 40.36
CA ASP A 99 -29.45 -2.22 40.49
C ASP A 99 -29.29 -0.73 40.80
N SER A 100 -29.96 0.14 40.05
CA SER A 100 -30.89 1.14 40.59
C SER A 100 -31.64 1.88 39.49
N GLN A 101 -32.91 2.14 39.80
CA GLN A 101 -33.94 2.71 38.93
C GLN A 101 -33.70 4.21 38.62
N ASN A 102 -34.19 4.60 37.45
CA ASN A 102 -35.07 5.76 37.23
C ASN A 102 -34.50 7.01 36.50
N ILE A 103 -35.41 7.56 35.69
CA ILE A 103 -35.59 8.95 35.21
C ILE A 103 -34.95 9.31 33.86
N LEU A 104 -35.84 9.46 32.87
CA LEU A 104 -35.70 10.36 31.73
C LEU A 104 -35.49 11.78 32.25
N SER A 105 -34.31 12.34 32.03
CA SER A 105 -34.10 13.78 31.92
C SER A 105 -33.53 14.07 30.54
N GLU A 106 -34.35 14.77 29.76
CA GLU A 106 -33.93 15.62 28.66
C GLU A 106 -32.92 16.65 29.21
N ASP A 107 -31.97 17.07 28.36
CA ASP A 107 -30.86 18.00 28.62
C ASP A 107 -29.54 17.38 29.12
N ASP A 108 -28.78 16.76 28.21
CA ASP A 108 -27.31 16.75 28.28
C ASP A 108 -26.68 16.63 26.88
N ASP A 109 -25.56 17.31 26.69
CA ASP A 109 -24.80 17.59 25.46
C ASP A 109 -24.34 16.31 24.71
N GLY A 110 -25.25 15.69 23.97
CA GLY A 110 -25.02 14.46 23.23
C GLY A 110 -24.29 14.71 21.90
N SER A 111 -22.96 14.58 21.91
CA SER A 111 -22.17 14.51 20.67
C SER A 111 -22.80 13.50 19.71
N GLU A 112 -23.27 13.96 18.56
CA GLU A 112 -23.84 13.11 17.51
C GLU A 112 -22.89 11.95 17.21
N THR A 113 -23.25 10.74 17.63
CA THR A 113 -22.61 9.53 17.10
C THR A 113 -23.19 9.33 15.70
N SER A 114 -22.70 10.13 14.75
CA SER A 114 -22.96 9.98 13.33
C SER A 114 -22.37 8.65 12.88
N LYS A 115 -23.15 7.59 13.06
CA LYS A 115 -22.86 6.25 12.57
C LYS A 115 -22.71 6.36 11.05
N PHE A 116 -21.48 6.26 10.55
CA PHE A 116 -21.22 6.40 9.13
C PHE A 116 -22.02 5.33 8.36
N HIS A 117 -22.89 5.77 7.46
CA HIS A 117 -23.62 4.86 6.59
C HIS A 117 -22.70 4.37 5.46
N ARG A 118 -22.87 3.11 5.04
CA ARG A 118 -22.17 2.58 3.88
C ARG A 118 -22.69 3.28 2.62
N GLU A 119 -21.83 4.02 1.93
CA GLU A 119 -22.18 4.69 0.66
C GLU A 119 -21.84 3.81 -0.57
N VAL A 120 -20.95 2.83 -0.40
CA VAL A 120 -20.50 1.94 -1.46
C VAL A 120 -20.84 0.50 -1.11
N SER A 121 -21.66 -0.16 -1.94
CA SER A 121 -21.97 -1.58 -1.75
C SER A 121 -20.78 -2.46 -2.15
N TYR A 122 -20.68 -3.61 -1.49
CA TYR A 122 -19.64 -4.60 -1.76
C TYR A 122 -19.73 -5.08 -3.22
N GLU A 123 -20.95 -5.37 -3.67
CA GLU A 123 -21.25 -5.94 -4.98
C GLU A 123 -20.84 -5.00 -6.12
N GLU A 124 -21.02 -3.69 -5.97
CA GLU A 124 -20.63 -2.73 -7.01
C GLU A 124 -19.11 -2.68 -7.18
N ALA A 125 -18.38 -2.60 -6.07
CA ALA A 125 -16.93 -2.55 -6.11
C ALA A 125 -16.33 -3.89 -6.59
N GLU A 126 -16.95 -5.02 -6.20
CA GLU A 126 -16.56 -6.34 -6.67
C GLU A 126 -16.82 -6.51 -8.17
N ALA A 127 -17.99 -6.10 -8.67
CA ALA A 127 -18.33 -6.17 -10.09
C ALA A 127 -17.35 -5.36 -10.94
N TYR A 128 -17.04 -4.13 -10.51
CA TYR A 128 -16.02 -3.30 -11.17
C TYR A 128 -14.65 -3.97 -11.18
N SER A 129 -14.23 -4.56 -10.05
CA SER A 129 -12.93 -5.21 -9.94
C SER A 129 -12.83 -6.45 -10.84
N LYS A 130 -13.90 -7.25 -10.90
CA LYS A 130 -13.99 -8.41 -11.79
C LYS A 130 -13.93 -8.00 -13.27
N GLU A 131 -14.64 -6.96 -13.66
CA GLU A 131 -14.63 -6.43 -15.03
C GLU A 131 -13.23 -5.90 -15.42
N ALA A 132 -12.55 -5.22 -14.50
CA ALA A 132 -11.23 -4.66 -14.73
C ALA A 132 -10.06 -5.65 -14.50
N GLY A 133 -10.35 -6.89 -14.09
CA GLY A 133 -9.34 -7.93 -13.84
C GLY A 133 -8.45 -7.66 -12.61
N LEU A 134 -9.01 -7.02 -11.58
CA LEU A 134 -8.30 -6.61 -10.37
C LEU A 134 -8.55 -7.60 -9.21
N ILE A 135 -7.59 -7.68 -8.30
CA ILE A 135 -7.80 -8.37 -7.01
C ILE A 135 -8.71 -7.48 -6.14
N PHE A 136 -9.75 -8.03 -5.51
CA PHE A 136 -10.68 -7.25 -4.68
C PHE A 136 -10.71 -7.72 -3.23
N PHE A 137 -10.64 -6.78 -2.29
CA PHE A 137 -10.81 -7.04 -0.86
C PHE A 137 -11.47 -5.85 -0.14
N GLU A 138 -12.13 -6.14 0.97
CA GLU A 138 -12.51 -5.14 1.96
C GLU A 138 -11.66 -5.32 3.23
N THR A 139 -11.20 -4.21 3.81
CA THR A 139 -10.23 -4.16 4.91
C THR A 139 -10.62 -3.12 5.96
N SER A 140 -10.13 -3.31 7.18
CA SER A 140 -10.05 -2.24 8.17
C SER A 140 -8.61 -2.09 8.62
N ALA A 141 -7.99 -0.96 8.25
CA ALA A 141 -6.69 -0.60 8.77
C ALA A 141 -6.70 -0.36 10.30
N LYS A 142 -7.87 -0.01 10.88
CA LYS A 142 -8.03 0.25 12.32
C LYS A 142 -7.99 -1.04 13.13
N SER A 143 -8.73 -2.06 12.72
CA SER A 143 -8.80 -3.35 13.40
C SER A 143 -7.86 -4.41 12.82
N ASN A 144 -7.00 -4.03 11.86
CA ASN A 144 -6.11 -4.92 11.11
C ASN A 144 -6.86 -6.06 10.37
N LEU A 145 -8.13 -5.83 10.02
CA LEU A 145 -8.96 -6.81 9.34
C LEU A 145 -8.56 -6.90 7.85
N ASN A 146 -8.27 -8.11 7.38
CA ASN A 146 -7.93 -8.46 5.99
C ASN A 146 -6.70 -7.76 5.39
N VAL A 147 -5.98 -6.93 6.15
CA VAL A 147 -4.79 -6.22 5.66
C VAL A 147 -3.74 -7.21 5.18
N GLU A 148 -3.39 -8.20 6.00
CA GLU A 148 -2.40 -9.22 5.64
C GLU A 148 -2.82 -10.08 4.44
N LEU A 149 -4.12 -10.37 4.32
CA LEU A 149 -4.66 -11.18 3.23
C LEU A 149 -4.45 -10.50 1.87
N VAL A 150 -4.63 -9.18 1.80
CA VAL A 150 -4.37 -8.41 0.57
C VAL A 150 -2.92 -8.56 0.15
N PHE A 151 -1.97 -8.36 1.07
CA PHE A 151 -0.53 -8.48 0.75
C PHE A 151 -0.17 -9.90 0.32
N ASN A 152 -0.71 -10.90 1.00
CA ASN A 152 -0.47 -12.30 0.66
C ASN A 152 -1.03 -12.66 -0.71
N GLU A 153 -2.22 -12.16 -1.07
CA GLU A 153 -2.82 -12.45 -2.36
C GLU A 153 -2.06 -11.76 -3.50
N VAL A 154 -1.67 -10.49 -3.32
CA VAL A 154 -0.78 -9.79 -4.25
C VAL A 154 0.53 -10.56 -4.43
N ALA A 155 1.16 -11.02 -3.34
CA ALA A 155 2.39 -11.80 -3.40
C ALA A 155 2.26 -13.09 -4.22
N LYS A 156 1.13 -13.80 -4.14
CA LYS A 156 0.88 -15.02 -4.91
C LYS A 156 0.64 -14.72 -6.39
N THR A 157 -0.04 -13.61 -6.70
CA THR A 157 -0.34 -13.23 -8.10
C THR A 157 0.87 -12.67 -8.83
N LEU A 158 1.85 -12.14 -8.10
CA LEU A 158 3.08 -11.61 -8.70
C LEU A 158 3.83 -12.70 -9.49
N PRO A 159 4.28 -12.42 -10.74
CA PRO A 159 5.09 -13.34 -11.51
C PRO A 159 6.54 -13.36 -10.99
N LEU A 160 6.74 -13.93 -9.80
CA LEU A 160 8.02 -13.91 -9.09
C LEU A 160 9.16 -14.49 -9.92
N ASP A 161 8.91 -15.52 -10.71
CA ASP A 161 9.94 -16.16 -11.54
C ASP A 161 10.45 -15.21 -12.64
N GLN A 162 9.56 -14.40 -13.25
CA GLN A 162 9.95 -13.40 -14.24
C GLN A 162 10.72 -12.25 -13.58
N ILE A 163 10.32 -11.84 -12.38
CA ILE A 163 10.96 -10.75 -11.63
C ILE A 163 12.37 -11.18 -11.20
N LEU A 164 12.53 -12.40 -10.71
CA LEU A 164 13.83 -12.96 -10.29
C LEU A 164 14.77 -13.14 -11.49
N ALA A 165 14.27 -13.64 -12.62
CA ALA A 165 15.07 -13.76 -13.85
C ALA A 165 15.60 -12.39 -14.31
N ASN A 166 14.75 -11.36 -14.32
CA ASN A 166 15.14 -10.01 -14.71
C ASN A 166 16.17 -9.39 -13.75
N GLN A 167 16.08 -9.65 -12.44
CA GLN A 167 17.12 -9.21 -11.48
C GLN A 167 18.46 -9.92 -11.69
N GLN A 168 18.45 -11.21 -12.04
CA GLN A 168 19.69 -11.95 -12.31
C GLN A 168 20.37 -11.49 -13.60
N VAL A 169 19.62 -11.14 -14.64
CA VAL A 169 20.19 -10.55 -15.87
C VAL A 169 20.84 -9.19 -15.59
N LEU A 170 20.20 -8.34 -14.77
CA LEU A 170 20.77 -7.04 -14.37
C LEU A 170 22.05 -7.19 -13.52
N ARG A 171 22.15 -8.24 -12.69
CA ARG A 171 23.38 -8.56 -11.95
C ARG A 171 24.44 -9.26 -12.82
N GLY A 172 24.03 -10.07 -13.80
CA GLY A 172 24.92 -10.78 -14.72
C GLY A 172 25.57 -9.89 -15.77
N ASN A 173 24.98 -8.73 -16.09
CA ASN A 173 25.57 -7.76 -17.02
C ASN A 173 26.72 -6.92 -16.41
N GLN A 174 27.10 -7.17 -15.16
CA GLN A 174 28.29 -6.59 -14.54
C GLN A 174 29.42 -7.62 -14.37
N MET A 175 29.54 -8.62 -15.25
CA MET A 175 30.71 -9.50 -15.31
C MET A 175 31.04 -9.88 -16.75
N ASN A 176 31.57 -8.91 -17.51
CA ASN A 176 32.38 -9.23 -18.68
C ASN A 176 33.64 -8.36 -18.70
N THR A 177 34.47 -8.47 -17.66
CA THR A 177 35.94 -8.41 -17.73
C THR A 177 36.51 -9.01 -16.44
N GLY A 178 37.38 -10.02 -16.57
CA GLY A 178 38.29 -10.45 -15.50
C GLY A 178 37.79 -11.53 -14.55
N SER A 179 38.35 -12.73 -14.69
CA SER A 179 38.30 -13.82 -13.71
C SER A 179 38.64 -13.34 -12.30
N VAL A 180 37.79 -13.61 -11.30
CA VAL A 180 38.18 -13.55 -9.88
C VAL A 180 37.55 -14.70 -9.10
N ASN A 181 38.39 -15.31 -8.27
CA ASN A 181 38.22 -16.53 -7.50
C ASN A 181 37.16 -16.42 -6.39
N VAL A 182 36.45 -17.52 -6.12
CA VAL A 182 35.45 -17.61 -5.05
C VAL A 182 36.14 -17.97 -3.74
N SER A 183 36.27 -17.00 -2.83
CA SER A 183 36.37 -17.25 -1.39
C SER A 183 36.12 -15.96 -0.61
N ASN A 184 35.13 -16.03 0.28
CA ASN A 184 34.84 -15.08 1.36
C ASN A 184 34.70 -13.60 0.99
N LEU A 185 33.45 -13.12 0.96
CA LEU A 185 33.11 -11.77 1.39
C LEU A 185 31.85 -11.86 2.25
N SER A 186 32.08 -12.06 3.55
CA SER A 186 31.28 -11.44 4.59
C SER A 186 31.22 -9.93 4.34
N ASP A 187 30.09 -9.34 4.69
CA ASP A 187 29.87 -7.90 4.79
C ASP A 187 29.89 -7.11 3.48
N SER A 188 28.71 -6.65 3.06
CA SER A 188 28.58 -5.27 2.59
C SER A 188 27.13 -4.80 2.54
N ASN A 189 26.81 -3.90 3.48
CA ASN A 189 25.87 -2.81 3.29
C ASN A 189 26.14 -2.14 1.93
N PHE A 190 25.15 -2.11 1.03
CA PHE A 190 25.18 -1.23 -0.13
C PHE A 190 24.21 -0.07 0.09
N LEU A 191 24.76 0.98 0.69
CA LEU A 191 24.23 2.34 0.69
C LEU A 191 24.68 2.99 -0.64
N PHE A 192 23.75 3.25 -1.57
CA PHE A 192 24.06 4.00 -2.79
C PHE A 192 23.78 5.49 -2.58
N GLY A 193 24.77 6.34 -2.89
CA GLY A 193 24.50 7.74 -3.24
C GLY A 193 25.50 8.83 -2.83
N ARG A 194 26.82 8.60 -2.85
CA ARG A 194 27.79 9.72 -2.91
C ARG A 194 28.05 10.07 -4.38
N GLN A 195 27.51 11.19 -4.84
CA GLN A 195 27.94 11.85 -6.07
C GLN A 195 29.40 12.29 -5.92
N SER A 196 30.23 11.91 -6.89
CA SER A 196 31.47 12.60 -7.23
C SER A 196 31.34 13.08 -8.66
N ASN A 197 31.35 14.40 -8.84
CA ASN A 197 31.99 14.99 -10.01
C ASN A 197 32.71 16.27 -9.59
N ASN A 198 34.02 16.26 -9.85
CA ASN A 198 34.95 17.38 -9.84
C ASN A 198 34.42 18.49 -10.77
N GLY A 199 34.67 19.78 -10.59
CA GLY A 199 35.46 20.55 -9.63
C GLY A 199 35.40 22.02 -10.07
N ASP A 200 35.60 22.96 -9.16
CA ASP A 200 36.57 24.05 -9.33
C ASP A 200 36.54 25.03 -8.14
N SER A 201 37.77 25.26 -7.66
CA SER A 201 38.30 26.42 -6.94
C SER A 201 37.36 27.36 -6.17
N ASN A 202 37.61 27.41 -4.85
CA ASN A 202 38.09 28.59 -4.11
C ASN A 202 37.20 29.05 -2.94
N SER A 203 37.88 29.16 -1.79
CA SER A 203 37.62 30.04 -0.63
C SER A 203 36.31 29.90 0.15
N GLY A 204 36.43 29.67 1.47
CA GLY A 204 35.44 30.15 2.44
C GLY A 204 35.18 29.23 3.62
N CYS A 205 35.82 29.53 4.74
CA CYS A 205 35.72 28.89 6.05
C CYS A 205 34.56 29.46 6.89
N ALA A 206 34.00 28.65 7.80
CA ALA A 206 33.17 28.94 9.00
C ALA A 206 31.90 29.81 8.80
N CYS A 207 30.72 29.49 9.33
CA CYS A 207 30.31 28.82 10.57
C CYS A 207 28.87 28.31 10.42
#